data_AF-A0A3E4F6W2-F1
#
_entry.id   AF-A0A3E4F6W2-F1
#
_cell.length_a   1.000
_cell.length_b   1.000
_cell.length_c   1.000
_cell.angle_alpha   90.00
_cell.angle_beta   90.00
_cell.angle_gamma   90.00
#
_symmetry.space_group_name_H-M   'P 1'
#
loop_
_entity.id
_entity.type
_entity.pdbx_description
1 polymer ?
#
loop_
_entity_poly.entity_id
_entity_poly.type
_entity_poly.pdbx_seq_one_letter_code
_entity_poly.pdbx_strand_id
1 'polypeptide(L)'
;MEIKYEIADDKIRNFTDSAKSRLQEQSQKYTLEIISEAEKVEELIRENGASTEITDNIIFQAVRRNKTEKKKSIKTILVRIIAELLLFVSGLMFIPEKFITTENTFNLGYFVAFAIVTLIALVATIVTYFIGGE
;
A
#
# COMPACT_ATOMS: atom_id res chain seq x y z
N MET A 1 -10.55 8.02 -30.44
CA MET A 1 -10.02 9.40 -30.37
C MET A 1 -8.60 9.33 -29.87
N GLU A 2 -7.65 10.04 -30.50
CA GLU A 2 -6.28 10.13 -30.00
C GLU A 2 -6.22 11.24 -28.93
N ILE A 3 -5.70 10.96 -27.74
CA ILE A 3 -5.54 11.97 -26.67
C ILE A 3 -4.19 12.66 -26.88
N LYS A 4 -4.22 13.92 -27.32
CA LYS A 4 -3.02 14.76 -27.48
C LYS A 4 -3.03 15.90 -26.48
N TYR A 5 -1.86 16.21 -25.95
CA TYR A 5 -1.64 17.38 -25.11
C TYR A 5 -0.99 18.46 -25.95
N GLU A 6 -1.62 19.64 -26.01
CA GLU A 6 -0.98 20.82 -26.60
C GLU A 6 -0.11 21.48 -25.53
N ILE A 7 1.21 21.50 -25.78
CA ILE A 7 2.20 22.14 -24.92
C ILE A 7 2.92 23.16 -25.79
N ALA A 8 2.89 24.43 -25.39
CA ALA A 8 3.56 25.49 -26.12
C ALA A 8 5.09 25.30 -26.08
N ASP A 9 5.76 25.53 -27.22
CA ASP A 9 7.20 25.28 -27.39
C ASP A 9 8.08 26.06 -26.40
N ASP A 10 7.64 27.26 -25.98
CA ASP A 10 8.34 28.08 -25.00
C ASP A 10 8.46 27.39 -23.63
N LYS A 11 7.49 26.54 -23.27
CA LYS A 11 7.46 25.81 -21.99
C LYS A 11 8.48 24.69 -21.93
N ILE A 12 8.87 24.14 -23.08
CA ILE A 12 9.82 23.02 -23.18
C ILE A 12 11.11 23.39 -23.92
N ARG A 13 11.32 24.68 -24.21
CA ARG A 13 12.49 25.16 -24.97
C ARG A 13 13.83 24.76 -24.34
N ASN A 14 13.88 24.65 -23.01
CA ASN A 14 15.09 24.30 -22.27
C ASN A 14 15.21 22.78 -21.97
N PHE A 15 14.32 21.95 -22.53
CA PHE A 15 14.34 20.52 -22.30
C PHE A 15 15.27 19.86 -23.32
N THR A 16 16.14 18.97 -22.85
CA THR A 16 16.84 18.03 -23.73
C THR A 16 15.83 17.07 -24.36
N ASP A 17 16.20 16.45 -25.48
CA ASP A 17 15.33 15.46 -26.12
C ASP A 17 15.03 14.26 -25.20
N SER A 18 16.02 13.87 -24.39
CA SER A 18 15.82 12.86 -23.34
C SER A 18 14.80 13.28 -22.28
N ALA A 19 14.80 14.55 -21.86
CA ALA A 19 13.82 15.07 -20.92
C ALA A 19 12.41 15.12 -21.51
N LYS A 20 12.28 15.50 -22.80
CA LYS A 20 11.00 15.46 -23.52
C LYS A 20 10.44 14.04 -23.61
N SER A 21 11.28 13.07 -23.99
CA SER A 21 10.91 11.65 -24.04
C SER A 21 10.46 11.14 -22.66
N ARG A 22 11.22 11.46 -21.61
CA ARG A 22 10.88 11.07 -20.23
C ARG A 22 9.57 11.70 -19.75
N LEU A 23 9.32 12.97 -20.10
CA LEU A 23 8.05 13.64 -19.79
C LEU A 23 6.88 12.92 -20.48
N GLN A 24 7.03 12.56 -21.75
CA GLN A 24 6.02 11.80 -22.50
C GLN A 24 5.73 10.45 -21.85
N GLU A 25 6.77 9.68 -21.49
CA GLU A 25 6.62 8.40 -20.77
C GLU A 25 5.85 8.56 -19.45
N GLN A 26 6.23 9.54 -18.62
CA GLN A 26 5.58 9.76 -17.33
C GLN A 26 4.14 10.25 -17.50
N SER A 27 3.88 11.09 -18.50
CA SER A 27 2.53 11.59 -18.80
C SER A 27 1.64 10.44 -19.25
N GLN A 28 2.13 9.57 -20.13
CA GLN A 28 1.40 8.37 -20.56
C GLN A 28 1.10 7.44 -19.38
N LYS A 29 2.10 7.19 -18.52
CA LYS A 29 1.92 6.36 -17.32
C LYS A 29 0.86 6.93 -16.39
N TYR A 30 0.93 8.23 -16.10
CA TYR A 30 -0.04 8.90 -15.23
C TYR A 30 -1.46 8.87 -15.82
N THR A 31 -1.60 9.06 -17.13
CA THR A 31 -2.89 8.93 -17.82
C THR A 31 -3.47 7.52 -17.71
N LEU A 32 -2.65 6.49 -17.87
CA LEU A 32 -3.08 5.09 -17.67
C LEU A 32 -3.49 4.82 -16.21
N GLU A 33 -2.81 5.41 -15.23
CA GLU A 33 -3.19 5.31 -13.82
C GLU A 33 -4.54 5.97 -13.54
N ILE A 34 -4.81 7.15 -14.12
CA ILE A 34 -6.13 7.81 -14.01
C ILE A 34 -7.23 6.95 -14.65
N ILE A 35 -6.98 6.37 -15.83
CA ILE A 35 -7.96 5.50 -16.51
C ILE A 35 -8.31 4.30 -15.62
N SER A 36 -7.29 3.61 -15.09
CA SER A 36 -7.51 2.47 -14.21
C SER A 36 -8.26 2.86 -12.92
N GLU A 37 -8.02 4.04 -12.37
CA GLU A 37 -8.75 4.51 -11.20
C GLU A 37 -10.19 4.93 -11.53
N ALA A 38 -10.42 5.49 -12.71
CA ALA A 38 -11.77 5.81 -13.20
C ALA A 38 -12.61 4.55 -13.39
N GLU A 39 -12.03 3.48 -13.93
CA GLU A 39 -12.69 2.17 -14.06
C GLU A 39 -13.14 1.64 -12.70
N LYS A 40 -12.31 1.73 -11.66
CA LYS A 40 -12.70 1.32 -10.30
C LYS A 40 -13.80 2.19 -9.72
N VAL A 41 -13.73 3.51 -9.93
CA VAL A 41 -14.78 4.43 -9.44
C VAL A 41 -16.11 4.12 -10.10
N GLU A 42 -16.11 3.85 -11.42
CA GLU A 42 -17.29 3.44 -12.16
C GLU A 42 -17.86 2.14 -11.62
N GLU A 43 -17.02 1.12 -11.46
CA GLU A 43 -17.44 -0.17 -10.92
C GLU A 43 -18.06 -0.06 -9.52
N LEU A 44 -17.55 0.85 -8.69
CA LEU A 44 -18.04 1.10 -7.33
C LEU A 44 -19.43 1.77 -7.29
N ILE A 45 -19.75 2.62 -8.26
CA ILE A 45 -21.01 3.40 -8.26
C ILE A 45 -22.05 2.86 -9.24
N ARG A 46 -21.67 1.95 -10.13
CA ARG A 46 -22.56 1.37 -11.14
C ARG A 46 -23.62 0.51 -10.49
N GLU A 47 -24.87 0.77 -10.85
CA GLU A 47 -26.01 -0.08 -10.47
C GLU A 47 -26.04 -1.37 -11.29
N ASN A 48 -26.49 -2.47 -10.68
CA ASN A 48 -26.57 -3.77 -11.35
C ASN A 48 -27.46 -3.70 -12.60
N GLY A 49 -26.87 -4.00 -13.77
CA GLY A 49 -27.56 -3.97 -15.06
C GLY A 49 -27.46 -2.64 -15.82
N ALA A 50 -26.85 -1.60 -15.23
CA ALA A 50 -26.53 -0.38 -15.95
C ALA A 50 -25.34 -0.57 -16.91
N SER A 51 -25.35 0.16 -18.02
CA SER A 51 -24.24 0.16 -18.98
C SER A 51 -23.01 0.85 -18.41
N THR A 52 -21.83 0.32 -18.72
CA THR A 52 -20.56 0.95 -18.35
C THR A 52 -20.38 2.29 -19.05
N GLU A 53 -20.21 3.37 -18.29
CA GLU A 53 -19.91 4.70 -18.82
C GLU A 53 -18.96 5.46 -17.89
N ILE A 54 -17.84 5.94 -18.45
CA ILE A 54 -16.88 6.80 -17.73
C ILE A 54 -17.22 8.26 -18.04
N THR A 55 -17.88 8.94 -17.10
CA THR A 55 -18.25 10.35 -17.20
C THR A 55 -17.12 11.29 -16.75
N ASP A 56 -17.27 12.59 -17.03
CA ASP A 56 -16.35 13.64 -16.58
C ASP A 56 -16.19 13.68 -15.05
N ASN A 57 -17.28 13.48 -14.30
CA ASN A 57 -17.26 13.40 -12.85
C ASN A 57 -16.47 12.19 -12.34
N ILE A 58 -16.53 11.05 -13.03
CA ILE A 58 -15.73 9.86 -12.69
C ILE A 58 -14.24 10.15 -12.91
N ILE A 59 -13.86 10.81 -14.01
CA ILE A 59 -12.47 11.25 -14.24
C ILE A 59 -12.01 12.22 -13.16
N PHE A 60 -12.84 13.19 -12.75
CA PHE A 60 -12.50 14.13 -11.68
C PHE A 60 -12.24 13.41 -10.34
N GLN A 61 -13.08 12.44 -9.99
CA GLN A 61 -12.88 11.62 -8.79
C GLN A 61 -11.61 10.76 -8.87
N ALA A 62 -11.36 10.15 -10.03
CA ALA A 62 -10.16 9.35 -10.27
C ALA A 62 -8.87 10.16 -10.10
N VAL A 63 -8.81 11.38 -10.66
CA VAL A 63 -7.67 12.29 -10.49
C VAL A 63 -7.45 12.65 -9.02
N ARG A 64 -8.53 12.92 -8.28
CA ARG A 64 -8.45 13.25 -6.85
C ARG A 64 -7.94 12.06 -6.03
N ARG A 65 -8.45 10.85 -6.29
CA ARG A 65 -8.01 9.62 -5.60
C ARG A 65 -6.57 9.27 -5.94
N ASN A 66 -6.17 9.35 -7.21
CA ASN A 66 -4.81 9.05 -7.64
C ASN A 66 -3.75 9.97 -7.00
N LYS A 67 -4.09 11.24 -6.68
CA LYS A 67 -3.19 12.15 -5.95
C LYS A 67 -3.09 11.85 -4.45
N THR A 68 -4.12 11.26 -3.87
CA THR A 68 -4.25 11.12 -2.40
C THR A 68 -3.82 9.74 -1.92
N GLU A 69 -4.01 8.70 -2.74
CA GLU A 69 -3.63 7.34 -2.38
C GLU A 69 -2.18 7.03 -2.79
N LYS A 70 -1.26 7.08 -1.83
CA LYS A 70 -0.01 6.32 -1.97
C LYS A 70 -0.41 4.86 -2.06
N LYS A 71 -0.31 4.25 -3.25
CA LYS A 71 -0.51 2.80 -3.41
C LYS A 71 0.32 2.07 -2.35
N LYS A 72 -0.34 1.47 -1.35
CA LYS A 72 0.34 0.67 -0.34
C LYS A 72 1.04 -0.46 -1.09
N SER A 73 2.37 -0.53 -0.95
CA SER A 73 3.15 -1.57 -1.61
C SER A 73 2.63 -2.94 -1.14
N ILE A 74 2.44 -3.88 -2.07
CA ILE A 74 2.04 -5.27 -1.76
C ILE A 74 2.98 -5.87 -0.72
N LYS A 75 4.28 -5.50 -0.76
CA LYS A 75 5.26 -5.90 0.25
C LYS A 75 4.87 -5.41 1.65
N THR A 76 4.42 -4.16 1.79
CA THR A 76 3.99 -3.60 3.08
C THR A 76 2.76 -4.32 3.62
N ILE A 77 1.80 -4.66 2.76
CA ILE A 77 0.61 -5.43 3.15
C ILE A 77 1.00 -6.82 3.67
N LEU A 78 1.90 -7.50 2.97
CA LEU A 78 2.34 -8.85 3.34
C LEU A 78 3.11 -8.86 4.67
N VAL A 79 3.97 -7.86 4.91
CA VAL A 79 4.66 -7.70 6.20
C VAL A 79 3.66 -7.43 7.33
N ARG A 80 2.61 -6.64 7.09
CA ARG A 80 1.56 -6.38 8.10
C ARG A 80 0.84 -7.66 8.51
N ILE A 81 0.45 -8.49 7.54
CA ILE A 81 -0.20 -9.78 7.81
C ILE A 81 0.72 -10.68 8.65
N ILE A 82 2.01 -10.78 8.31
CA ILE A 82 2.98 -11.57 9.08
C ILE A 82 3.14 -11.01 10.50
N ALA A 83 3.20 -9.69 10.66
CA ALA A 83 3.31 -9.06 11.98
C ALA A 83 2.11 -9.38 12.88
N GLU A 84 0.88 -9.31 12.33
CA GLU A 84 -0.35 -9.67 13.06
C GLU A 84 -0.37 -11.15 13.45
N LEU A 85 0.06 -12.05 12.56
CA LEU A 85 0.19 -13.48 12.87
C LEU A 85 1.24 -13.75 13.95
N LEU A 86 2.39 -13.08 13.91
CA LEU A 86 3.44 -13.21 14.94
C LEU A 86 2.96 -12.68 16.29
N LEU A 87 2.20 -11.58 16.30
CA LEU A 87 1.60 -11.04 17.53
C LEU A 87 0.57 -12.02 18.10
N PHE A 88 -0.25 -12.63 17.24
CA PHE A 88 -1.19 -13.68 17.65
C PHE A 88 -0.47 -14.90 18.24
N VAL A 89 0.58 -15.41 17.56
CA VAL A 89 1.41 -16.51 18.06
C VAL A 89 2.08 -16.14 19.39
N SER A 90 2.58 -14.90 19.52
CA SER A 90 3.10 -14.40 20.79
C SER A 90 2.06 -14.46 21.90
N GLY A 91 0.79 -14.12 21.62
CA GLY A 91 -0.31 -14.27 22.57
C GLY A 91 -0.54 -15.72 22.99
N LEU A 92 -0.50 -16.66 22.04
CA LEU A 92 -0.61 -18.11 22.33
C LEU A 92 0.57 -18.65 23.13
N MET A 93 1.75 -18.04 23.01
CA MET A 93 2.94 -18.36 23.81
C MET A 93 2.88 -17.80 25.23
N PHE A 94 1.87 -17.00 25.59
CA PHE A 94 1.71 -16.54 26.97
C PHE A 94 1.01 -17.61 27.81
N ILE A 95 1.74 -18.67 28.14
CA ILE A 95 1.28 -19.78 28.99
C ILE A 95 2.03 -19.70 30.33
N PRO A 96 1.43 -19.15 31.40
CA PRO A 96 2.07 -18.93 32.70
C PRO A 96 2.83 -20.16 33.23
N GLU A 97 2.25 -21.34 33.05
CA GLU A 97 2.78 -22.61 33.52
C GLU A 97 4.07 -23.02 32.80
N LYS A 98 4.32 -22.53 31.58
CA LYS A 98 5.54 -22.83 30.83
C LYS A 98 6.72 -21.93 31.18
N PHE A 99 6.48 -20.81 31.85
CA PHE A 99 7.54 -19.94 32.36
C PHE A 99 8.20 -20.51 33.63
N ILE A 100 7.60 -21.52 34.26
CA ILE A 100 8.15 -22.23 35.40
C ILE A 100 8.39 -23.69 35.00
N THR A 101 9.55 -24.24 35.37
CA THR A 101 9.89 -25.64 35.13
C THR A 101 9.22 -26.55 36.16
N THR A 102 9.25 -27.86 35.93
CA THR A 102 8.77 -28.86 36.90
C THR A 102 9.50 -28.82 38.25
N GLU A 103 10.70 -28.23 38.29
CA GLU A 103 11.51 -28.04 39.50
C GLU A 103 11.21 -26.69 40.20
N ASN A 104 10.15 -25.99 39.78
CA ASN A 104 9.76 -24.67 40.28
C ASN A 104 10.84 -23.59 40.03
N THR A 105 11.66 -23.74 38.98
CA THR A 105 12.66 -22.76 38.56
C THR A 105 12.20 -22.02 37.30
N PHE A 106 12.76 -20.84 37.03
CA PHE A 106 12.38 -20.06 35.86
C PHE A 106 12.85 -20.70 34.55
N ASN A 107 11.94 -20.90 33.60
CA ASN A 107 12.23 -21.44 32.29
C ASN A 107 12.75 -20.33 31.35
N LEU A 108 14.05 -20.03 31.48
CA LEU A 108 14.72 -18.99 30.71
C LEU A 108 14.61 -19.21 29.19
N GLY A 109 14.71 -20.46 28.73
CA GLY A 109 14.64 -20.78 27.31
C GLY A 109 13.27 -20.44 26.71
N TYR A 110 12.19 -20.80 27.40
CA TYR A 110 10.84 -20.46 26.97
C TYR A 110 10.59 -18.94 26.99
N PHE A 111 11.06 -18.26 28.04
CA PHE A 111 10.95 -16.81 28.13
C PHE A 111 11.69 -16.09 27.00
N VAL A 112 12.92 -16.49 26.69
CA VAL A 112 13.71 -15.89 25.60
C VAL A 112 13.02 -16.10 24.26
N ALA A 113 12.49 -17.30 24.00
CA ALA A 113 11.73 -17.57 22.77
C ALA A 113 10.47 -16.69 22.66
N PHE A 114 9.69 -16.59 23.75
CA PHE A 114 8.54 -15.69 23.84
C PHE A 114 8.95 -14.24 23.55
N ALA A 115 9.95 -13.72 24.28
CA ALA A 115 10.39 -12.33 24.17
C ALA A 115 10.88 -11.97 22.76
N ILE A 116 11.60 -12.87 22.09
CA ILE A 116 12.05 -12.66 20.71
C ILE A 116 10.85 -12.54 19.76
N VAL A 117 9.89 -13.47 19.83
CA VAL A 117 8.70 -13.47 18.98
C VAL A 117 7.87 -12.21 19.20
N THR A 118 7.64 -11.83 20.47
CA THR A 118 6.92 -10.60 20.83
C THR A 118 7.63 -9.35 20.30
N LEU A 119 8.96 -9.27 20.45
CA LEU A 119 9.72 -8.09 20.06
C LEU A 119 9.76 -7.93 18.53
N ILE A 120 9.93 -9.02 17.78
CA ILE A 120 9.85 -9.00 16.31
C ILE A 120 8.46 -8.55 15.86
N ALA A 121 7.39 -9.08 16.46
CA ALA A 121 6.02 -8.70 16.12
C ALA A 121 5.79 -7.20 16.37
N LEU A 122 6.19 -6.69 17.53
CA LEU A 122 6.05 -5.27 17.89
C LEU A 122 6.82 -4.35 16.94
N VAL A 123 8.09 -4.66 16.66
CA VAL A 123 8.90 -3.85 15.74
C VAL A 123 8.28 -3.85 14.34
N ALA A 124 7.85 -5.02 13.84
CA ALA A 124 7.22 -5.12 12.53
C ALA A 124 5.91 -4.32 12.46
N THR A 125 5.08 -4.35 13.50
CA THR A 125 3.85 -3.55 13.59
C THR A 125 4.16 -2.05 13.60
N ILE A 126 5.13 -1.61 14.40
CA ILE A 126 5.51 -0.18 14.47
C ILE A 126 6.06 0.30 13.12
N VAL A 127 6.96 -0.46 12.51
CA VAL A 127 7.56 -0.13 11.22
C VAL A 127 6.49 -0.07 10.13
N THR A 128 5.56 -1.02 10.09
CA THR A 128 4.48 -1.02 9.10
C THR A 128 3.45 0.08 9.34
N TYR A 129 3.21 0.48 10.58
CA TYR A 129 2.36 1.64 10.92
C TYR A 129 2.96 2.94 10.36
N PHE A 130 4.23 3.22 10.63
CA PHE A 130 4.90 4.44 10.15
C PHE A 130 5.14 4.47 8.63
N ILE A 131 5.43 3.32 8.01
CA ILE A 131 5.57 3.21 6.54
C ILE A 131 4.19 3.26 5.86
N GLY A 132 3.16 2.76 6.53
CA GLY A 132 1.79 2.66 6.02
C GLY A 132 1.04 3.99 5.94
N GLY A 133 1.52 5.03 6.64
CA GLY A 133 0.97 6.38 6.58
C GLY A 133 -0.49 6.47 7.01
N GLU A 134 -0.82 5.89 8.17
CA GLU A 134 -2.03 6.20 8.94
C GLU A 134 -1.66 7.06 10.15
#